data_AF-A0A800AQS6-F1
#
_entry.id   AF-A0A800AQS6-F1
#
_cell.length_a   1.000
_cell.length_b   1.000
_cell.length_c   1.000
_cell.angle_alpha   90.00
_cell.angle_beta   90.00
_cell.angle_gamma   90.00
#
_symmetry.space_group_name_H-M   'P 1'
#
loop_
_entity.id
_entity.type
_entity.pdbx_description
1 polymer ?
#
loop_
_entity_poly.entity_id
_entity_poly.type
_entity_poly.pdbx_seq_one_letter_code
_entity_poly.pdbx_strand_id
1 'polypeptide(L)'
;MLKKLKKTIETNFSFRLNKNQLKDIERLCFEIIKRENTTLKEIVEYLKKDPQIKKQAGRNKFFAIKSSLIKRRFPLASKKEKIDTKKVFLPHLKSPLKDNWRVRKEFKPLKIFVEKEVKGSLILDNFKKNFPDVEVEELNYYTEYLKREKFKISLLKKPLIFIIKERWDFFKVCPCTKYHLRCGYWILNLGMGCPFDCSYCFLQQYTNFPGIILPANLEDFFTQFDRFLKKIKRPIRLGTGEFCDSLALDYITEYSLKLIPYFKEKKVFFELKTKSNCID
;
A
#
# COMPACT_ATOMS: atom_id res chain seq x y z
N MET A 1 4.58 -4.24 -22.42
CA MET A 1 5.34 -3.04 -22.83
C MET A 1 6.78 -3.39 -23.22
N LEU A 2 7.51 -4.20 -22.44
CA LEU A 2 8.94 -4.51 -22.70
C LEU A 2 9.21 -5.83 -23.43
N LYS A 3 8.18 -6.48 -24.02
CA LYS A 3 8.33 -7.74 -24.77
C LYS A 3 9.36 -7.66 -25.91
N LYS A 4 9.55 -6.47 -26.48
CA LYS A 4 10.54 -6.20 -27.55
C LYS A 4 11.84 -5.56 -27.04
N LEU A 5 11.96 -5.27 -25.74
CA LEU A 5 13.08 -4.50 -25.17
C LEU A 5 14.44 -5.10 -25.51
N LYS A 6 14.59 -6.41 -25.29
CA LYS A 6 15.84 -7.12 -25.58
C LYS A 6 16.27 -6.88 -27.02
N LYS A 7 15.40 -7.23 -27.98
CA LYS A 7 15.67 -7.05 -29.42
C LYS A 7 16.00 -5.59 -29.75
N THR A 8 15.22 -4.64 -29.23
CA THR A 8 15.44 -3.21 -29.48
C THR A 8 16.82 -2.75 -29.00
N ILE A 9 17.23 -3.11 -27.79
CA ILE A 9 18.54 -2.70 -27.24
C ILE A 9 19.69 -3.42 -27.97
N GLU A 10 19.58 -4.73 -28.19
CA GLU A 10 20.62 -5.51 -28.86
C GLU A 10 20.85 -5.02 -30.31
N THR A 11 19.77 -4.71 -31.05
CA THR A 11 19.87 -4.19 -32.43
C THR A 11 20.43 -2.76 -32.48
N ASN A 12 20.03 -1.86 -31.57
CA ASN A 12 20.48 -0.46 -31.62
C ASN A 12 21.91 -0.25 -31.12
N PHE A 13 22.43 -1.15 -30.30
CA PHE A 13 23.74 -0.99 -29.65
C PHE A 13 24.72 -2.11 -29.96
N SER A 14 24.34 -3.07 -30.82
CA SER A 14 25.19 -4.15 -31.35
C SER A 14 25.92 -4.95 -30.26
N PHE A 15 25.19 -5.44 -29.26
CA PHE A 15 25.70 -6.34 -28.23
C PHE A 15 24.58 -7.28 -27.73
N ARG A 16 24.93 -8.39 -27.08
CA ARG A 16 23.96 -9.34 -26.50
C ARG A 16 23.81 -9.15 -24.99
N LEU A 17 22.57 -9.14 -24.51
CA LEU A 17 22.21 -9.05 -23.10
C LEU A 17 22.00 -10.44 -22.51
N ASN A 18 22.69 -10.74 -21.41
CA ASN A 18 22.36 -11.89 -20.57
C ASN A 18 21.10 -11.62 -19.74
N LYS A 19 20.58 -12.66 -19.05
CA LYS A 19 19.34 -12.58 -18.27
C LYS A 19 19.36 -11.50 -17.17
N ASN A 20 20.49 -11.35 -16.47
CA ASN A 20 20.63 -10.37 -15.38
C ASN A 20 20.74 -8.94 -15.94
N GLN A 21 21.49 -8.77 -17.02
CA GLN A 21 21.61 -7.48 -17.70
C GLN A 21 20.26 -7.03 -18.26
N LEU A 22 19.50 -7.93 -18.89
CA LEU A 22 18.17 -7.62 -19.39
C LEU A 22 17.23 -7.19 -18.26
N LYS A 23 17.26 -7.89 -17.12
CA LYS A 23 16.46 -7.55 -15.94
C LYS A 23 16.76 -6.14 -15.42
N ASP A 24 18.02 -5.75 -15.35
CA ASP A 24 18.43 -4.42 -14.92
C ASP A 24 17.91 -3.33 -15.86
N ILE A 25 18.09 -3.52 -17.18
CA ILE A 25 17.62 -2.57 -18.20
C ILE A 25 16.09 -2.51 -18.23
N GLU A 26 15.42 -3.65 -18.13
CA GLU A 26 13.96 -3.75 -18.05
C GLU A 26 13.42 -2.94 -16.87
N ARG A 27 14.02 -3.12 -15.68
CA ARG A 27 13.62 -2.38 -14.49
C ARG A 27 13.80 -0.87 -14.66
N LEU A 28 14.96 -0.42 -15.13
CA LEU A 28 15.25 1.00 -15.31
C LEU A 28 14.35 1.64 -16.38
N CYS A 29 14.21 0.99 -17.55
CA CYS A 29 13.33 1.47 -18.61
C CYS A 29 11.88 1.56 -18.14
N PHE A 30 11.38 0.55 -17.42
CA PHE A 30 10.03 0.59 -16.85
C PHE A 30 9.82 1.79 -15.93
N GLU A 31 10.74 2.02 -14.99
CA GLU A 31 10.59 3.12 -14.04
C GLU A 31 10.72 4.50 -14.69
N ILE A 32 11.61 4.67 -15.69
CA ILE A 32 11.73 5.92 -16.46
C ILE A 32 10.44 6.17 -17.26
N ILE A 33 9.94 5.17 -17.98
CA ILE A 33 8.68 5.24 -18.72
C ILE A 33 7.53 5.68 -17.80
N LYS A 34 7.43 5.07 -16.61
CA LYS A 34 6.36 5.38 -15.66
C LYS A 34 6.50 6.76 -15.02
N ARG A 35 7.72 7.19 -14.70
CA ARG A 35 7.99 8.49 -14.07
C ARG A 35 7.81 9.65 -15.04
N GLU A 36 8.28 9.51 -16.27
CA GLU A 36 8.36 10.60 -17.26
C GLU A 36 7.23 10.54 -18.30
N ASN A 37 6.33 9.54 -18.20
CA ASN A 37 5.30 9.25 -19.21
C ASN A 37 5.86 9.18 -20.65
N THR A 38 7.03 8.56 -20.80
CA THR A 38 7.81 8.48 -22.06
C THR A 38 7.72 7.09 -22.70
N THR A 39 8.28 6.92 -23.89
CA THR A 39 8.29 5.66 -24.64
C THR A 39 9.66 5.00 -24.66
N LEU A 40 9.70 3.71 -25.01
CA LEU A 40 10.96 3.00 -25.22
C LEU A 40 11.80 3.64 -26.35
N LYS A 41 11.14 4.20 -27.37
CA LYS A 41 11.82 4.86 -28.50
C LYS A 41 12.61 6.08 -28.03
N GLU A 42 11.99 6.94 -27.24
CA GLU A 42 12.62 8.14 -26.65
C GLU A 42 13.76 7.79 -25.70
N ILE A 43 13.66 6.68 -24.96
CA ILE A 43 14.78 6.16 -24.15
C ILE A 43 15.95 5.75 -25.04
N VAL A 44 15.70 5.04 -26.14
CA VAL A 44 16.76 4.63 -27.08
C VAL A 44 17.41 5.83 -27.73
N GLU A 45 16.64 6.85 -28.13
CA GLU A 45 17.17 8.10 -28.68
C GLU A 45 18.06 8.85 -27.67
N TYR A 46 17.64 8.92 -26.40
CA TYR A 46 18.47 9.45 -25.33
C TYR A 46 19.79 8.68 -25.19
N LEU A 47 19.75 7.34 -25.17
CA LEU A 47 20.96 6.52 -25.07
C LEU A 47 21.89 6.68 -26.29
N LYS A 48 21.35 6.88 -27.50
CA LYS A 48 22.17 7.15 -28.70
C LYS A 48 22.95 8.46 -28.63
N LYS A 49 22.47 9.43 -27.85
CA LYS A 49 23.14 10.72 -27.63
C LYS A 49 24.28 10.63 -26.61
N ASP A 50 24.39 9.55 -25.84
CA ASP A 50 25.45 9.39 -24.84
C ASP A 50 26.78 8.95 -25.48
N PRO A 51 27.83 9.81 -25.48
CA PRO A 51 29.10 9.48 -26.10
C PRO A 51 29.84 8.35 -25.40
N GLN A 52 29.58 8.09 -24.11
CA GLN A 52 30.22 6.99 -23.39
C GLN A 52 29.76 5.63 -23.90
N ILE A 53 28.54 5.52 -24.40
CA ILE A 53 28.00 4.28 -24.95
C ILE A 53 28.67 3.94 -26.29
N LYS A 54 28.95 4.95 -27.12
CA LYS A 54 29.63 4.77 -28.41
C LYS A 54 31.09 4.33 -28.25
N LYS A 55 31.77 4.79 -27.20
CA LYS A 55 33.19 4.50 -26.93
C LYS A 55 33.46 3.09 -26.39
N GLN A 56 32.43 2.36 -25.95
CA GLN A 56 32.58 1.09 -25.26
C GLN A 56 32.13 -0.08 -26.14
N ALA A 57 32.74 -1.26 -25.96
CA ALA A 57 32.34 -2.50 -26.63
C ALA A 57 31.99 -3.60 -25.62
N GLY A 58 31.31 -4.65 -26.10
CA GLY A 58 30.97 -5.84 -25.31
C GLY A 58 30.33 -5.53 -23.96
N ARG A 59 30.86 -6.13 -22.89
CA ARG A 59 30.34 -6.00 -21.51
C ARG A 59 30.39 -4.56 -20.98
N ASN A 60 31.35 -3.75 -21.41
CA ASN A 60 31.49 -2.37 -20.94
C ASN A 60 30.38 -1.47 -21.50
N LYS A 61 29.87 -1.79 -22.70
CA LYS A 61 28.72 -1.09 -23.29
C LYS A 61 27.47 -1.23 -22.44
N PHE A 62 27.24 -2.40 -21.83
CA PHE A 62 26.14 -2.58 -20.87
C PHE A 62 26.27 -1.64 -19.67
N PHE A 63 27.45 -1.51 -19.07
CA PHE A 63 27.64 -0.62 -17.92
C PHE A 63 27.47 0.84 -18.30
N ALA A 64 27.90 1.25 -19.50
CA ALA A 64 27.64 2.60 -20.01
C ALA A 64 26.14 2.87 -20.17
N ILE A 65 25.39 1.93 -20.78
CA ILE A 65 23.93 2.03 -20.88
C ILE A 65 23.28 2.09 -19.48
N LYS A 66 23.65 1.17 -18.59
CA LYS A 66 23.10 1.11 -17.22
C LYS A 66 23.37 2.42 -16.46
N SER A 67 24.58 2.96 -16.57
CA SER A 67 24.97 4.26 -15.99
C SER A 67 24.11 5.40 -16.54
N SER A 68 23.94 5.45 -17.86
CA SER A 68 23.12 6.48 -18.53
C SER A 68 21.64 6.42 -18.11
N LEU A 69 21.08 5.22 -17.98
CA LEU A 69 19.72 4.99 -17.48
C LEU A 69 19.58 5.34 -15.99
N ILE A 70 20.56 5.00 -15.15
CA ILE A 70 20.58 5.39 -13.73
C ILE A 70 20.60 6.92 -13.59
N LYS A 71 21.39 7.61 -14.41
CA LYS A 71 21.44 9.09 -14.43
C LYS A 71 20.08 9.69 -14.76
N ARG A 72 19.40 9.18 -15.79
CA ARG A 72 18.05 9.63 -16.16
C ARG A 72 17.03 9.31 -15.08
N ARG A 73 17.13 8.13 -14.46
CA ARG A 73 16.23 7.69 -13.40
C ARG A 73 16.39 8.47 -12.08
N PHE A 74 17.61 8.89 -11.75
CA PHE A 74 17.96 9.60 -10.51
C PHE A 74 18.78 10.86 -10.81
N PRO A 75 18.21 11.87 -11.50
CA PRO A 75 18.98 13.01 -12.00
C PRO A 75 19.54 13.87 -10.87
N LEU A 76 18.80 14.04 -9.77
CA LEU A 76 19.26 14.83 -8.63
C LEU A 76 20.40 14.15 -7.88
N ALA A 77 20.28 12.86 -7.58
CA ALA A 77 21.36 12.11 -6.92
C ALA A 77 22.62 12.04 -7.80
N SER A 78 22.44 11.78 -9.10
CA SER A 78 23.54 11.71 -10.06
C SER A 78 24.28 13.03 -10.29
N LYS A 79 23.65 14.17 -9.97
CA LYS A 79 24.31 15.49 -9.95
C LYS A 79 25.15 15.70 -8.70
N LYS A 80 24.75 15.11 -7.57
CA LYS A 80 25.43 15.28 -6.28
C LYS A 80 26.60 14.32 -6.08
N GLU A 81 26.48 13.10 -6.57
CA GLU A 81 27.49 12.07 -6.39
C GLU A 81 27.51 11.06 -7.54
N LYS A 82 28.64 10.36 -7.66
CA LYS A 82 28.78 9.25 -8.61
C LYS A 82 28.11 8.00 -8.04
N ILE A 83 26.97 7.63 -8.62
CA ILE A 83 26.25 6.41 -8.25
C ILE A 83 26.99 5.17 -8.78
N ASP A 84 27.42 4.28 -7.86
CA ASP A 84 27.95 2.97 -8.24
C ASP A 84 26.83 2.07 -8.78
N THR A 85 26.84 1.83 -10.08
CA THR A 85 25.85 1.00 -10.78
C THR A 85 25.73 -0.43 -10.23
N LYS A 86 26.74 -0.94 -9.51
CA LYS A 86 26.71 -2.27 -8.87
C LYS A 86 25.92 -2.28 -7.56
N LYS A 87 25.85 -1.15 -6.86
CA LYS A 87 25.14 -1.01 -5.57
C LYS A 87 23.65 -0.67 -5.73
N VAL A 88 23.23 -0.26 -6.92
CA VAL A 88 21.82 0.06 -7.20
C VAL A 88 20.98 -1.23 -7.18
N PHE A 89 20.12 -1.34 -6.18
CA PHE A 89 19.17 -2.45 -6.06
C PHE A 89 18.05 -2.31 -7.09
N LEU A 90 18.00 -3.25 -8.06
CA LEU A 90 17.01 -3.29 -9.13
C LEU A 90 16.21 -4.60 -9.03
N PRO A 91 15.08 -4.63 -8.29
CA PRO A 91 14.32 -5.86 -8.10
C PRO A 91 13.62 -6.28 -9.40
N HIS A 92 13.41 -7.59 -9.55
CA HIS A 92 12.75 -8.16 -10.71
C HIS A 92 11.35 -7.57 -10.90
N LEU A 93 11.04 -7.14 -12.12
CA LEU A 93 9.70 -6.66 -12.45
C LEU A 93 8.78 -7.87 -12.60
N LYS A 94 7.89 -8.07 -11.63
CA LYS A 94 6.87 -9.13 -11.70
C LYS A 94 5.86 -8.78 -12.80
N SER A 95 5.40 -9.80 -13.53
CA SER A 95 4.27 -9.65 -14.45
C SER A 95 3.03 -9.20 -13.68
N PRO A 96 2.20 -8.31 -14.24
CA PRO A 96 0.90 -8.00 -13.67
C PRO A 96 0.07 -9.27 -13.48
N LEU A 97 -0.73 -9.30 -12.42
CA LEU A 97 -1.72 -10.36 -12.23
C LEU A 97 -2.73 -10.30 -13.40
N LYS A 98 -3.06 -11.46 -13.97
CA LYS A 98 -4.07 -11.56 -15.04
C LYS A 98 -5.47 -11.23 -14.51
N ASP A 99 -5.78 -11.83 -13.36
CA ASP A 99 -7.04 -11.61 -12.64
C ASP A 99 -6.74 -10.71 -11.45
N ASN A 100 -7.12 -9.43 -11.53
CA ASN A 100 -7.05 -8.51 -10.42
C ASN A 100 -8.34 -7.68 -10.36
N TRP A 101 -8.84 -7.44 -9.15
CA TRP A 101 -9.94 -6.51 -8.96
C TRP A 101 -9.49 -5.08 -9.25
N ARG A 102 -10.27 -4.37 -10.06
CA ARG A 102 -10.06 -2.93 -10.28
C ARG A 102 -11.04 -2.17 -9.40
N VAL A 103 -10.49 -1.37 -8.49
CA VAL A 103 -11.28 -0.49 -7.64
C VAL A 103 -12.09 0.47 -8.52
N ARG A 104 -13.37 0.63 -8.17
CA ARG A 104 -14.30 1.53 -8.84
C ARG A 104 -14.20 2.92 -8.21
N LYS A 105 -14.67 3.95 -8.93
CA LYS A 105 -14.70 5.33 -8.41
C LYS A 105 -15.57 5.43 -7.16
N GLU A 106 -16.76 4.82 -7.22
CA GLU A 106 -17.66 4.69 -6.08
C GLU A 106 -17.46 3.36 -5.39
N PHE A 107 -17.42 3.39 -4.06
CA PHE A 107 -17.29 2.19 -3.26
C PHE A 107 -18.64 1.47 -3.18
N LYS A 108 -18.65 0.19 -3.56
CA LYS A 108 -19.77 -0.72 -3.32
C LYS A 108 -19.21 -2.07 -2.86
N PRO A 109 -19.60 -2.58 -1.67
CA PRO A 109 -19.17 -3.88 -1.23
C PRO A 109 -19.76 -4.97 -2.13
N LEU A 110 -19.00 -6.03 -2.36
CA LEU A 110 -19.47 -7.21 -3.11
C LEU A 110 -20.22 -8.17 -2.20
N LYS A 111 -19.77 -8.28 -0.95
CA LYS A 111 -20.38 -9.08 0.10
C LYS A 111 -19.93 -8.54 1.45
N ILE A 112 -20.81 -8.64 2.44
CA ILE A 112 -20.53 -8.25 3.82
C ILE A 112 -20.52 -9.52 4.66
N PHE A 113 -19.48 -9.69 5.46
CA PHE A 113 -19.37 -10.73 6.47
C PHE A 113 -19.44 -10.05 7.84
N VAL A 114 -20.19 -10.61 8.77
CA VAL A 114 -20.32 -10.06 10.13
C VAL A 114 -20.15 -11.16 11.18
N GLU A 115 -19.35 -10.90 12.20
CA GLU A 115 -19.27 -11.80 13.36
C GLU A 115 -20.57 -11.75 14.16
N LYS A 116 -21.09 -12.91 14.57
CA LYS A 116 -22.36 -13.02 15.31
C LYS A 116 -22.44 -12.12 16.55
N GLU A 117 -21.32 -11.92 17.24
CA GLU A 117 -21.24 -11.07 18.44
C GLU A 117 -21.50 -9.58 18.16
N VAL A 118 -21.31 -9.13 16.92
CA VAL A 118 -21.47 -7.72 16.52
C VAL A 118 -22.57 -7.56 15.44
N LYS A 119 -23.48 -8.53 15.33
CA LYS A 119 -24.58 -8.47 14.36
C LYS A 119 -25.55 -7.32 14.59
N GLY A 120 -25.64 -6.79 15.81
CA GLY A 120 -26.46 -5.64 16.17
C GLY A 120 -25.68 -4.33 16.20
N SER A 121 -24.57 -4.24 15.48
CA SER A 121 -23.73 -3.04 15.46
C SER A 121 -24.26 -1.98 14.51
N LEU A 122 -24.10 -0.72 14.91
CA LEU A 122 -24.41 0.46 14.08
C LEU A 122 -23.74 0.38 12.70
N ILE A 123 -22.51 -0.12 12.64
CA ILE A 123 -21.76 -0.28 11.38
C ILE A 123 -22.53 -1.19 10.42
N LEU A 124 -23.03 -2.35 10.89
CA LEU A 124 -23.79 -3.25 10.03
C LEU A 124 -25.09 -2.60 9.56
N ASP A 125 -25.80 -1.90 10.44
CA ASP A 125 -27.04 -1.22 10.10
C ASP A 125 -26.82 -0.13 9.05
N ASN A 126 -25.74 0.64 9.18
CA ASN A 126 -25.33 1.64 8.20
C ASN A 126 -24.95 1.00 6.86
N PHE A 127 -24.26 -0.14 6.86
CA PHE A 127 -23.98 -0.89 5.63
C PHE A 127 -25.26 -1.38 4.95
N LYS A 128 -26.21 -1.94 5.71
CA LYS A 128 -27.51 -2.40 5.18
C LYS A 128 -28.34 -1.24 4.60
N LYS A 129 -28.33 -0.09 5.27
CA LYS A 129 -29.01 1.13 4.80
C LYS A 129 -28.43 1.66 3.49
N ASN A 130 -27.09 1.71 3.38
CA ASN A 130 -26.42 2.22 2.19
C ASN A 130 -26.38 1.20 1.03
N PHE A 131 -26.41 -0.10 1.34
CA PHE A 131 -26.28 -1.18 0.37
C PHE A 131 -27.31 -2.30 0.63
N PRO A 132 -28.62 -2.04 0.45
CA PRO A 132 -29.68 -2.99 0.79
C PRO A 132 -29.62 -4.30 -0.03
N ASP A 133 -29.09 -4.24 -1.25
CA ASP A 133 -29.00 -5.41 -2.15
C ASP A 133 -27.77 -6.30 -1.89
N VAL A 134 -26.88 -5.91 -0.97
CA VAL A 134 -25.63 -6.65 -0.74
C VAL A 134 -25.86 -7.76 0.28
N GLU A 135 -25.50 -8.98 -0.10
CA GLU A 135 -25.60 -10.16 0.77
C GLU A 135 -24.77 -9.98 2.05
N VAL A 136 -25.40 -10.32 3.18
CA VAL A 136 -24.75 -10.36 4.51
C VAL A 136 -24.65 -11.81 4.97
N GLU A 137 -23.44 -12.28 5.22
CA GLU A 137 -23.16 -13.60 5.77
C GLU A 137 -22.66 -13.51 7.22
N GLU A 138 -23.26 -14.27 8.12
CA GLU A 138 -22.81 -14.36 9.51
C GLU A 138 -21.70 -15.39 9.67
N LEU A 139 -20.66 -15.03 10.43
CA LEU A 139 -19.55 -15.90 10.81
C LEU A 139 -19.42 -15.95 12.34
N ASN A 140 -18.85 -17.03 12.89
CA ASN A 140 -18.45 -16.96 14.31
C ASN A 140 -17.18 -16.10 14.44
N TYR A 141 -16.23 -16.31 13.52
CA TYR A 141 -14.97 -15.57 13.44
C TYR A 141 -14.57 -15.39 11.99
N TYR A 142 -13.95 -14.25 11.65
CA TYR A 142 -13.46 -14.02 10.28
C TYR A 142 -12.47 -15.10 9.78
N THR A 143 -11.80 -15.80 10.68
CA THR A 143 -10.89 -16.92 10.33
C THR A 143 -11.61 -18.09 9.68
N GLU A 144 -12.93 -18.25 9.87
CA GLU A 144 -13.74 -19.25 9.17
C GLU A 144 -13.73 -19.01 7.66
N TYR A 145 -13.83 -17.74 7.24
CA TYR A 145 -13.72 -17.38 5.83
C TYR A 145 -12.34 -17.77 5.27
N LEU A 146 -11.26 -17.48 6.01
CA LEU A 146 -9.89 -17.83 5.57
C LEU A 146 -9.64 -19.34 5.48
N LYS A 147 -10.36 -20.15 6.25
CA LYS A 147 -10.32 -21.62 6.15
C LYS A 147 -11.04 -22.12 4.89
N ARG A 148 -12.16 -21.49 4.51
CA ARG A 148 -12.94 -21.83 3.30
C ARG A 148 -12.26 -21.32 2.03
N GLU A 149 -11.79 -20.09 2.04
CA GLU A 149 -11.11 -19.44 0.91
C GLU A 149 -9.68 -19.05 1.28
N LYS A 150 -8.71 -19.80 0.73
CA LYS A 150 -7.29 -19.46 0.87
C LYS A 150 -7.00 -18.11 0.20
N PHE A 151 -6.35 -17.21 0.94
CA PHE A 151 -5.96 -15.90 0.46
C PHE A 151 -5.11 -15.99 -0.83
N LYS A 152 -5.46 -15.16 -1.81
CA LYS A 152 -4.68 -14.92 -3.03
C LYS A 152 -4.52 -13.41 -3.19
N ILE A 153 -3.36 -12.98 -3.70
CA ILE A 153 -3.07 -11.55 -3.93
C ILE A 153 -4.12 -10.89 -4.84
N SER A 154 -4.71 -11.64 -5.78
CA SER A 154 -5.80 -11.16 -6.64
C SER A 154 -7.08 -10.77 -5.89
N LEU A 155 -7.28 -11.28 -4.67
CA LEU A 155 -8.42 -10.99 -3.81
C LEU A 155 -8.18 -9.77 -2.91
N LEU A 156 -6.93 -9.29 -2.79
CA LEU A 156 -6.53 -8.23 -1.89
C LEU A 156 -7.43 -6.98 -2.00
N LYS A 157 -7.77 -6.59 -3.23
CA LYS A 157 -8.56 -5.40 -3.53
C LYS A 157 -10.04 -5.66 -3.76
N LYS A 158 -10.50 -6.91 -3.65
CA LYS A 158 -11.94 -7.19 -3.72
C LYS A 158 -12.64 -6.45 -2.57
N PRO A 159 -13.79 -5.78 -2.82
CA PRO A 159 -14.48 -4.99 -1.81
C PRO A 159 -15.33 -5.90 -0.92
N LEU A 160 -14.68 -6.84 -0.24
CA LEU A 160 -15.29 -7.64 0.82
C LEU A 160 -15.19 -6.86 2.12
N ILE A 161 -16.28 -6.81 2.87
CA ILE A 161 -16.32 -6.16 4.19
C ILE A 161 -16.40 -7.23 5.26
N PHE A 162 -15.57 -7.11 6.28
CA PHE A 162 -15.59 -7.97 7.46
C PHE A 162 -15.84 -7.09 8.70
N ILE A 163 -17.05 -7.17 9.25
CA ILE A 163 -17.42 -6.50 10.49
C ILE A 163 -17.13 -7.47 11.64
N ILE A 164 -16.18 -7.15 12.49
CA ILE A 164 -15.66 -8.07 13.51
C ILE A 164 -15.73 -7.48 14.91
N LYS A 165 -15.56 -8.34 15.92
CA LYS A 165 -15.23 -7.90 17.27
C LYS A 165 -13.71 -8.00 17.48
N GLU A 166 -13.01 -6.88 17.62
CA GLU A 166 -11.59 -6.89 17.96
C GLU A 166 -11.41 -7.28 19.43
N ARG A 167 -10.45 -8.16 19.75
CA ARG A 167 -10.30 -8.73 21.10
C ARG A 167 -8.95 -8.43 21.72
N TRP A 168 -7.94 -8.10 20.91
CA TRP A 168 -6.54 -8.09 21.37
C TRP A 168 -5.79 -6.84 20.95
N ASP A 169 -5.81 -6.49 19.66
CA ASP A 169 -4.87 -5.55 19.08
C ASP A 169 -5.45 -4.14 19.00
N PHE A 170 -5.93 -3.59 20.12
CA PHE A 170 -6.64 -2.31 20.16
C PHE A 170 -5.74 -1.11 19.82
N PHE A 171 -4.58 -1.04 20.46
CA PHE A 171 -3.57 -0.03 20.18
C PHE A 171 -2.18 -0.55 20.51
N LYS A 172 -1.19 -0.10 19.73
CA LYS A 172 0.20 -0.57 19.84
C LYS A 172 1.19 0.55 19.53
N VAL A 173 2.43 0.35 19.92
CA VAL A 173 3.48 1.31 19.55
C VAL A 173 3.81 1.14 18.07
N CYS A 174 4.08 2.25 17.37
CA CYS A 174 4.60 2.21 16.01
C CYS A 174 5.87 1.34 15.97
N PRO A 175 5.92 0.32 15.08
CA PRO A 175 7.05 -0.61 15.04
C PRO A 175 8.38 0.08 14.70
N CYS A 176 8.31 1.26 14.06
CA CYS A 176 9.47 2.02 13.56
C CYS A 176 10.35 1.20 12.60
N THR A 177 11.18 1.88 11.82
CA THR A 177 12.21 1.17 11.03
C THR A 177 13.34 0.74 11.97
N LYS A 178 13.81 -0.52 11.83
CA LYS A 178 14.94 -1.03 12.63
C LYS A 178 16.13 -0.07 12.52
N TYR A 179 16.81 0.16 13.65
CA TYR A 179 17.96 1.09 13.78
C TYR A 179 17.66 2.58 13.56
N HIS A 180 16.38 2.99 13.56
CA HIS A 180 16.00 4.40 13.50
C HIS A 180 15.47 4.88 14.85
N LEU A 181 15.61 6.19 15.12
CA LEU A 181 15.03 6.82 16.31
C LEU A 181 13.50 6.70 16.27
N ARG A 182 12.91 6.28 17.39
CA ARG A 182 11.46 6.13 17.51
C ARG A 182 10.81 7.51 17.60
N CYS A 183 9.77 7.73 16.79
CA CYS A 183 8.99 8.97 16.79
C CYS A 183 7.99 9.09 17.95
N GLY A 184 7.88 8.06 18.82
CA GLY A 184 6.94 8.04 19.94
C GLY A 184 5.47 7.92 19.54
N TYR A 185 5.19 7.55 18.29
CA TYR A 185 3.84 7.40 17.73
C TYR A 185 3.19 6.09 18.19
N TRP A 186 1.91 6.18 18.52
CA TRP A 186 1.03 5.06 18.83
C TRP A 186 0.00 4.89 17.73
N ILE A 187 -0.39 3.65 17.49
CA ILE A 187 -1.38 3.28 16.49
C ILE A 187 -2.61 2.78 17.22
N LEU A 188 -3.76 3.41 17.01
CA LEU A 188 -5.07 2.84 17.33
C LEU A 188 -5.51 2.01 16.12
N ASN A 189 -5.67 0.70 16.31
CA ASN A 189 -5.90 -0.22 15.21
C ASN A 189 -7.39 -0.23 14.83
N LEU A 190 -7.81 0.78 14.07
CA LEU A 190 -9.22 0.97 13.68
C LEU A 190 -9.71 -0.01 12.59
N GLY A 191 -8.91 -1.02 12.27
CA GLY A 191 -9.21 -1.98 11.22
C GLY A 191 -8.04 -2.17 10.28
N MET A 192 -8.30 -2.89 9.18
CA MET A 192 -7.27 -3.24 8.22
C MET A 192 -7.82 -3.20 6.79
N GLY A 193 -7.05 -2.62 5.88
CA GLY A 193 -7.46 -2.46 4.48
C GLY A 193 -7.97 -1.06 4.16
N CYS A 194 -8.23 -0.80 2.88
CA CYS A 194 -8.61 0.52 2.39
C CYS A 194 -9.35 0.35 1.06
N PRO A 195 -10.43 1.13 0.80
CA PRO A 195 -11.15 1.07 -0.47
C PRO A 195 -10.33 1.60 -1.66
N PHE A 196 -9.23 2.35 -1.42
CA PHE A 196 -8.40 2.91 -2.47
C PHE A 196 -7.36 1.93 -3.04
N ASP A 197 -6.98 2.14 -4.31
CA ASP A 197 -5.93 1.36 -5.00
C ASP A 197 -4.69 2.21 -5.34
N CYS A 198 -4.10 2.84 -4.31
CA CYS A 198 -2.88 3.61 -4.49
C CYS A 198 -1.74 2.70 -4.97
N SER A 199 -1.09 3.05 -6.08
CA SER A 199 0.00 2.27 -6.68
C SER A 199 1.24 2.11 -5.78
N TYR A 200 1.36 2.94 -4.75
CA TYR A 200 2.46 2.97 -3.79
C TYR A 200 2.02 2.48 -2.39
N CYS A 201 0.85 1.88 -2.27
CA CYS A 201 0.29 1.45 -0.98
C CYS A 201 1.14 0.32 -0.36
N PHE A 202 1.80 0.61 0.76
CA PHE A 202 2.63 -0.38 1.45
C PHE A 202 1.81 -1.53 2.05
N LEU A 203 0.53 -1.32 2.35
CA LEU A 203 -0.37 -2.38 2.84
C LEU A 203 -0.44 -3.56 1.89
N GLN A 204 -0.22 -3.36 0.58
CA GLN A 204 -0.19 -4.47 -0.38
C GLN A 204 0.92 -5.49 -0.11
N GLN A 205 1.97 -5.11 0.62
CA GLN A 205 3.06 -6.00 1.03
C GLN A 205 2.89 -6.55 2.45
N TYR A 206 2.02 -5.94 3.25
CA TYR A 206 1.79 -6.29 4.65
C TYR A 206 0.57 -7.18 4.85
N THR A 207 -0.48 -6.93 4.07
CA THR A 207 -1.77 -7.59 4.18
C THR A 207 -1.73 -9.02 3.63
N ASN A 208 -2.20 -9.96 4.45
CA ASN A 208 -2.34 -11.38 4.13
C ASN A 208 -3.80 -11.86 4.13
N PHE A 209 -4.76 -10.94 4.09
CA PHE A 209 -6.20 -11.20 4.08
C PHE A 209 -6.88 -10.36 2.97
N PRO A 210 -8.03 -10.77 2.43
CA PRO A 210 -8.72 -10.00 1.41
C PRO A 210 -9.67 -8.95 2.00
N GLY A 211 -9.93 -7.88 1.26
CA GLY A 211 -10.97 -6.92 1.62
C GLY A 211 -10.58 -5.97 2.76
N ILE A 212 -11.59 -5.57 3.53
CA ILE A 212 -11.50 -4.56 4.58
C ILE A 212 -12.10 -5.11 5.87
N ILE A 213 -11.35 -5.03 6.96
CA ILE A 213 -11.77 -5.42 8.31
C ILE A 213 -12.12 -4.17 9.10
N LEU A 214 -13.31 -4.17 9.70
CA LEU A 214 -13.90 -3.06 10.45
C LEU A 214 -14.35 -3.55 11.84
N PRO A 215 -13.61 -3.21 12.92
CA PRO A 215 -14.02 -3.51 14.28
C PRO A 215 -15.30 -2.76 14.70
N ALA A 216 -16.26 -3.47 15.27
CA ALA A 216 -17.56 -2.93 15.64
C ALA A 216 -17.75 -2.72 17.16
N ASN A 217 -16.65 -2.69 17.91
CA ASN A 217 -16.65 -2.64 19.37
C ASN A 217 -15.68 -1.57 19.92
N LEU A 218 -15.81 -0.32 19.46
CA LEU A 218 -14.94 0.79 19.88
C LEU A 218 -14.96 1.03 21.40
N GLU A 219 -16.02 0.65 22.08
CA GLU A 219 -16.17 0.75 23.53
C GLU A 219 -15.10 -0.09 24.27
N ASP A 220 -14.70 -1.22 23.70
CA ASP A 220 -13.60 -2.04 24.22
C ASP A 220 -12.24 -1.34 24.02
N PHE A 221 -12.05 -0.68 22.87
CA PHE A 221 -10.85 0.12 22.59
C PHE A 221 -10.70 1.23 23.62
N PHE A 222 -11.80 1.95 23.90
CA PHE A 222 -11.85 3.02 24.89
C PHE A 222 -11.52 2.53 26.29
N THR A 223 -12.16 1.43 26.71
CA THR A 223 -11.91 0.82 28.02
C THR A 223 -10.44 0.46 28.21
N GLN A 224 -9.81 -0.15 27.20
CA GLN A 224 -8.40 -0.52 27.27
C GLN A 224 -7.49 0.72 27.21
N PHE A 225 -7.84 1.72 26.41
CA PHE A 225 -7.07 2.94 26.28
C PHE A 225 -7.06 3.75 27.57
N ASP A 226 -8.19 3.85 28.28
CA ASP A 226 -8.25 4.55 29.58
C ASP A 226 -7.38 3.86 30.64
N ARG A 227 -7.37 2.52 30.68
CA ARG A 227 -6.48 1.76 31.56
C ARG A 227 -5.00 2.02 31.26
N PHE A 228 -4.66 2.19 30.00
CA PHE A 228 -3.32 2.50 29.57
C PHE A 228 -2.94 3.95 29.86
N LEU A 229 -3.83 4.91 29.61
CA LEU A 229 -3.56 6.32 29.83
C LEU A 229 -3.29 6.63 31.31
N LYS A 230 -3.93 5.91 32.24
CA LYS A 230 -3.63 5.97 33.69
C LYS A 230 -2.16 5.66 34.02
N LYS A 231 -1.48 4.85 33.21
CA LYS A 231 -0.07 4.46 33.41
C LYS A 231 0.91 5.44 32.76
N ILE A 232 0.42 6.34 31.89
CA ILE A 232 1.25 7.25 31.11
C ILE A 232 1.17 8.66 31.70
N LYS A 233 2.33 9.20 32.08
CA LYS A 233 2.46 10.55 32.68
C LYS A 233 2.83 11.65 31.68
N ARG A 234 2.88 11.34 30.39
CA ARG A 234 3.28 12.28 29.33
C ARG A 234 2.26 12.31 28.20
N PRO A 235 2.13 13.41 27.46
CA PRO A 235 1.36 13.42 26.24
C PRO A 235 1.84 12.33 25.26
N ILE A 236 0.91 11.72 24.55
CA ILE A 236 1.19 10.74 23.50
C ILE A 236 0.56 11.17 22.20
N ARG A 237 1.20 10.78 21.10
CA ARG A 237 0.70 10.97 19.75
C ARG A 237 0.10 9.65 19.28
N LEU A 238 -1.19 9.65 18.97
CA LEU A 238 -1.97 8.47 18.60
C LEU A 238 -2.65 8.73 17.26
N GLY A 239 -2.66 7.76 16.35
CA GLY A 239 -3.54 7.86 15.19
C GLY A 239 -3.91 6.51 14.58
N THR A 240 -4.82 6.56 13.60
CA THR A 240 -5.48 5.36 13.05
C THR A 240 -5.03 4.98 11.64
N GLY A 241 -4.27 5.85 10.97
CA GLY A 241 -3.93 5.75 9.55
C GLY A 241 -2.81 4.76 9.16
N GLU A 242 -2.39 3.86 10.05
CA GLU A 242 -1.33 2.89 9.72
C GLU A 242 -1.87 1.75 8.85
N PHE A 243 -2.92 1.05 9.31
CA PHE A 243 -3.43 -0.16 8.66
C PHE A 243 -4.71 0.05 7.85
N CYS A 244 -5.30 1.25 7.97
CA CYS A 244 -6.48 1.65 7.23
C CYS A 244 -6.40 3.13 6.88
N ASP A 245 -7.34 3.59 6.05
CA ASP A 245 -7.59 5.01 5.88
C ASP A 245 -8.69 5.43 6.85
N SER A 246 -8.42 6.42 7.70
CA SER A 246 -9.25 6.75 8.85
C SER A 246 -10.67 7.20 8.48
N LEU A 247 -10.81 7.86 7.32
CA LEU A 247 -12.06 8.54 6.93
C LEU A 247 -12.65 8.03 5.61
N ALA A 248 -11.96 7.14 4.89
CA ALA A 248 -12.42 6.69 3.57
C ALA A 248 -13.78 5.98 3.57
N LEU A 249 -14.18 5.34 4.66
CA LEU A 249 -15.49 4.70 4.82
C LEU A 249 -16.27 5.28 6.01
N ASP A 250 -15.87 6.46 6.51
CA ASP A 250 -16.43 6.98 7.76
C ASP A 250 -17.87 7.47 7.63
N TYR A 251 -18.32 7.82 6.42
CA TYR A 251 -19.73 8.03 6.10
C TYR A 251 -20.61 6.77 6.29
N ILE A 252 -19.99 5.60 6.48
CA ILE A 252 -20.68 4.33 6.82
C ILE A 252 -20.33 3.92 8.25
N THR A 253 -19.05 3.92 8.62
CA THR A 253 -18.59 3.41 9.91
C THR A 253 -18.87 4.35 11.07
N GLU A 254 -18.96 5.65 10.79
CA GLU A 254 -19.19 6.72 11.77
C GLU A 254 -18.23 6.63 12.97
N TYR A 255 -17.00 6.21 12.71
CA TYR A 255 -15.98 6.07 13.74
C TYR A 255 -15.58 7.44 14.27
N SER A 256 -15.46 8.46 13.41
CA SER A 256 -15.08 9.81 13.83
C SER A 256 -16.05 10.38 14.88
N LEU A 257 -17.35 10.12 14.75
CA LEU A 257 -18.39 10.58 15.67
C LEU A 257 -18.21 10.02 17.09
N LYS A 258 -17.58 8.86 17.24
CA LYS A 258 -17.23 8.29 18.55
C LYS A 258 -15.82 8.68 18.99
N LEU A 259 -14.85 8.65 18.08
CA LEU A 259 -13.44 8.89 18.37
C LEU A 259 -13.16 10.34 18.79
N ILE A 260 -13.71 11.32 18.05
CA ILE A 260 -13.41 12.73 18.29
C ILE A 260 -13.89 13.17 19.68
N PRO A 261 -15.15 12.95 20.09
CA PRO A 261 -15.58 13.29 21.45
C PRO A 261 -14.79 12.55 22.53
N TYR A 262 -14.47 11.27 22.32
CA TYR A 262 -13.73 10.48 23.29
C TYR A 262 -12.31 11.01 23.53
N PHE A 263 -11.58 11.37 22.47
CA PHE A 263 -10.19 11.82 22.58
C PHE A 263 -10.05 13.32 22.91
N LYS A 264 -11.06 14.15 22.62
CA LYS A 264 -11.06 15.59 22.95
C LYS A 264 -10.76 15.86 24.42
N GLU A 265 -11.28 15.01 25.32
CA GLU A 265 -11.15 15.18 26.77
C GLU A 265 -9.86 14.57 27.34
N LYS A 266 -8.91 14.14 26.49
CA LYS A 266 -7.70 13.42 26.92
C LYS A 266 -6.43 14.16 26.54
N LYS A 267 -5.37 13.95 27.32
CA LYS A 267 -4.01 14.48 27.05
C LYS A 267 -3.31 13.70 25.94
N VAL A 268 -3.91 13.67 24.75
CA VAL A 268 -3.48 12.88 23.59
C VAL A 268 -3.53 13.77 22.34
N PHE A 269 -2.47 13.74 21.53
CA PHE A 269 -2.52 14.26 20.17
C PHE A 269 -3.11 13.18 19.27
N PHE A 270 -4.41 13.26 19.00
CA PHE A 270 -5.13 12.29 18.17
C PHE A 270 -5.13 12.70 16.70
N GLU A 271 -4.76 11.77 15.82
CA GLU A 271 -4.62 12.01 14.38
C GLU A 271 -5.48 11.04 13.55
N LEU A 272 -6.30 11.63 12.69
CA LEU A 272 -6.98 10.95 11.59
C LEU A 272 -6.23 11.29 10.30
N LYS A 273 -6.04 10.29 9.41
CA LYS A 273 -5.34 10.46 8.14
C LYS A 273 -6.19 9.88 7.03
N THR A 274 -6.40 10.65 5.96
CA THR A 274 -7.20 10.21 4.84
C THR A 274 -6.67 10.70 3.49
N LYS A 275 -7.01 9.97 2.42
CA LYS A 275 -6.99 10.43 1.03
C LYS A 275 -8.39 10.68 0.46
N SER A 276 -9.42 10.54 1.28
CA SER A 276 -10.81 10.85 0.94
C SER A 276 -11.07 12.35 1.00
N ASN A 277 -12.02 12.81 0.19
CA ASN A 277 -12.64 14.12 0.33
C ASN A 277 -14.02 14.06 0.99
N CYS A 278 -14.55 12.87 1.29
CA CYS A 278 -15.80 12.70 2.04
C CYS A 278 -15.51 12.84 3.55
N ILE A 279 -15.47 14.08 4.04
CA ILE A 279 -15.13 14.41 5.44
C ILE A 279 -16.13 15.39 6.08
N ASP A 280 -17.30 15.53 5.46
CA ASP A 280 -18.40 16.38 5.96
C ASP A 280 -19.04 15.79 7.23
#